data_AF-A0A9D7D614-F1
#
_entry.id   AF-A0A9D7D614-F1
#
_cell.length_a   1.000
_cell.length_b   1.000
_cell.length_c   1.000
_cell.angle_alpha   90.00
_cell.angle_beta   90.00
_cell.angle_gamma   90.00
#
_symmetry.space_group_name_H-M   'P 1'
#
loop_
_entity.id
_entity.type
_entity.pdbx_description
1 polymer ?
#
loop_
_entity_poly.entity_id
_entity_poly.type
_entity_poly.pdbx_seq_one_letter_code
_entity_poly.pdbx_strand_id
1 'polypeptide(L)'
;MKAFRTLLKLAERDLETLRRALADQVTKDANVVQRIHGHEQTLRNEQMLAQRDYESARAYGGYAVAAMAVRKALDAERILIGQEIERLRTLIAEAHTEVRKFERLIELEEQREKLKREKREDAELDEFATLRAARISQR
;
A
#
# COMPACT_ATOMS: atom_id res chain seq x y z
N MET A 1 9.21 24.59 7.77
CA MET A 1 9.97 23.39 8.20
C MET A 1 9.11 22.29 8.82
N LYS A 2 8.47 22.48 9.99
CA LYS A 2 7.78 21.38 10.70
C LYS A 2 6.51 20.87 9.99
N ALA A 3 5.73 21.74 9.35
CA ALA A 3 4.46 21.38 8.74
C ALA A 3 4.61 20.33 7.61
N PHE A 4 5.42 20.58 6.58
CA PHE A 4 5.61 19.62 5.47
C PHE A 4 6.26 18.30 5.92
N ARG A 5 7.20 18.34 6.86
CA ARG A 5 7.80 17.12 7.42
C ARG A 5 6.79 16.29 8.22
N THR A 6 5.85 16.94 8.92
CA THR A 6 4.75 16.23 9.59
C THR A 6 3.78 15.63 8.59
N LEU A 7 3.45 16.35 7.51
CA LEU A 7 2.60 15.83 6.43
C LEU A 7 3.24 14.65 5.71
N LEU A 8 4.55 14.70 5.44
CA LEU A 8 5.30 13.58 4.89
C LEU A 8 5.19 12.34 5.79
N LYS A 9 5.44 12.49 7.09
CA LYS A 9 5.31 11.39 8.06
C LYS A 9 3.91 10.79 8.11
N LEU A 10 2.87 11.63 7.96
CA LEU A 10 1.50 11.15 7.91
C LEU A 10 1.26 10.33 6.63
N ALA A 11 1.67 10.86 5.47
CA ALA A 11 1.53 10.17 4.19
C ALA A 11 2.30 8.84 4.15
N GLU A 12 3.49 8.77 4.74
CA GLU A 12 4.26 7.53 4.90
C GLU A 12 3.53 6.50 5.76
N ARG A 13 2.90 6.94 6.85
CA ARG A 13 2.10 6.08 7.72
C ARG A 13 0.85 5.56 7.04
N ASP A 14 0.19 6.39 6.24
CA ASP A 14 -0.99 6.00 5.47
C ASP A 14 -0.61 4.97 4.41
N LEU A 15 0.50 5.18 3.70
CA LEU A 15 1.07 4.22 2.76
C LEU A 15 1.38 2.87 3.43
N GLU A 16 2.01 2.88 4.60
CA GLU A 16 2.29 1.66 5.36
C GLU A 16 1.00 0.94 5.79
N THR A 17 -0.03 1.70 6.18
CA THR A 17 -1.34 1.14 6.54
C THR A 17 -1.98 0.44 5.33
N LEU A 18 -1.94 1.06 4.16
CA LEU A 18 -2.45 0.47 2.92
C LEU A 18 -1.68 -0.79 2.52
N ARG A 19 -0.35 -0.80 2.68
CA ARG A 19 0.49 -1.98 2.40
C ARG A 19 0.16 -3.15 3.30
N ARG A 20 -0.08 -2.91 4.59
CA ARG A 20 -0.53 -3.95 5.54
C ARG A 20 -1.90 -4.49 5.15
N ALA A 21 -2.84 -3.62 4.84
CA ALA A 21 -4.16 -4.04 4.36
C ALA A 21 -4.07 -4.89 3.09
N LEU A 22 -3.18 -4.54 2.15
CA LEU A 22 -2.92 -5.34 0.95
C LEU A 22 -2.36 -6.72 1.30
N ALA A 23 -1.38 -6.78 2.20
CA ALA A 23 -0.81 -8.04 2.66
C ALA A 23 -1.88 -8.94 3.29
N ASP A 24 -2.74 -8.38 4.14
CA ASP A 24 -3.85 -9.11 4.76
C ASP A 24 -4.82 -9.69 3.70
N GLN A 25 -5.12 -8.95 2.64
CA GLN A 25 -5.98 -9.45 1.55
C GLN A 25 -5.31 -10.55 0.73
N VAL A 26 -4.01 -10.43 0.47
CA VAL A 26 -3.23 -11.49 -0.20
C VAL A 26 -3.22 -12.77 0.64
N THR A 27 -3.06 -12.65 1.96
CA THR A 27 -3.17 -13.80 2.87
C THR A 27 -4.57 -14.41 2.86
N LYS A 28 -5.63 -13.59 2.83
CA LYS A 28 -7.01 -14.08 2.69
C LYS A 28 -7.22 -14.84 1.38
N ASP A 29 -6.77 -14.32 0.24
CA ASP A 29 -6.89 -15.04 -1.05
C ASP A 29 -6.18 -16.39 -0.99
N ALA A 30 -4.95 -16.44 -0.47
CA ALA A 30 -4.21 -17.69 -0.31
C ALA A 30 -4.97 -18.71 0.56
N ASN A 31 -5.57 -18.28 1.67
CA ASN A 31 -6.39 -19.13 2.52
C ASN A 31 -7.64 -19.66 1.81
N VAL A 32 -8.33 -18.82 1.01
CA VAL A 32 -9.49 -19.26 0.22
C VAL A 32 -9.07 -20.26 -0.85
N VAL A 33 -7.93 -20.03 -1.52
CA VAL A 33 -7.36 -20.99 -2.48
C VAL A 33 -7.09 -22.34 -1.80
N GLN A 34 -6.50 -22.35 -0.61
CA GLN A 34 -6.29 -23.59 0.14
C GLN A 34 -7.61 -24.28 0.50
N ARG A 35 -8.63 -23.52 0.93
CA ARG A 35 -9.98 -24.06 1.22
C ARG A 35 -10.62 -24.68 -0.03
N ILE A 36 -10.47 -24.05 -1.20
CA ILE A 36 -10.94 -24.60 -2.47
C ILE A 36 -10.27 -25.95 -2.76
N HIS A 37 -8.94 -26.03 -2.64
CA HIS A 37 -8.21 -27.27 -2.87
C HIS A 37 -8.66 -28.38 -1.91
N GLY A 38 -8.81 -28.07 -0.62
CA GLY A 38 -9.32 -29.03 0.36
C GLY A 38 -10.73 -29.52 0.01
N HIS A 39 -11.63 -28.59 -0.35
CA HIS A 39 -13.00 -28.92 -0.77
C HIS A 39 -13.04 -29.81 -2.01
N GLU A 40 -12.20 -29.53 -3.02
CA GLU A 40 -12.08 -30.37 -4.21
C GLU A 40 -11.59 -31.78 -3.89
N GLN A 41 -10.65 -31.94 -2.96
CA GLN A 41 -10.19 -33.25 -2.52
C GLN A 41 -11.32 -34.03 -1.83
N THR A 42 -12.06 -33.39 -0.92
CA THR A 42 -13.22 -34.02 -0.27
C THR A 42 -14.28 -34.41 -1.29
N LEU A 43 -14.60 -33.54 -2.26
CA LEU A 43 -15.57 -33.85 -3.31
C LEU A 43 -15.18 -35.07 -4.14
N ARG A 44 -13.89 -35.21 -4.49
CA ARG A 44 -13.39 -36.39 -5.22
C ARG A 44 -13.51 -37.67 -4.39
N ASN A 45 -13.20 -37.60 -3.10
CA ASN A 45 -13.33 -38.75 -2.20
C ASN A 45 -14.79 -39.21 -2.10
N GLU A 46 -15.73 -38.26 -1.93
CA GLU A 46 -17.16 -38.55 -1.88
C GLU A 46 -17.67 -39.12 -3.20
N GLN A 47 -17.18 -38.60 -4.34
CA GLN A 47 -17.51 -39.14 -5.65
C GLN A 47 -17.04 -40.59 -5.82
N MET A 48 -15.84 -40.93 -5.31
CA MET A 48 -15.34 -42.30 -5.32
C MET A 48 -16.16 -43.23 -4.43
N LEU A 49 -16.61 -42.77 -3.27
CA LEU A 49 -17.49 -43.55 -2.38
C LEU A 49 -18.85 -43.81 -3.04
N ALA A 50 -19.42 -42.79 -3.68
CA ALA A 50 -20.67 -42.88 -4.42
C ALA A 50 -20.65 -43.92 -5.54
N GLN A 51 -19.48 -44.24 -6.10
CA GLN A 51 -19.33 -45.25 -7.15
C GLN A 51 -19.31 -46.70 -6.62
N ARG A 52 -19.18 -46.92 -5.31
CA ARG A 52 -19.00 -48.26 -4.74
C ARG A 52 -20.30 -49.04 -4.59
N ASP A 53 -21.39 -48.34 -4.26
CA ASP A 53 -22.69 -48.96 -4.03
C ASP A 53 -23.85 -48.00 -4.28
N TYR A 54 -25.05 -48.56 -4.47
CA TYR A 54 -26.25 -47.81 -4.83
C TYR A 54 -26.74 -46.86 -3.73
N GLU A 55 -26.57 -47.22 -2.46
CA GLU A 55 -27.01 -46.37 -1.34
C GLU A 55 -26.13 -45.12 -1.24
N SER A 56 -24.82 -45.30 -1.36
CA SER A 56 -23.83 -44.22 -1.45
C SER A 56 -24.09 -43.32 -2.68
N ALA A 57 -24.41 -43.91 -3.84
CA ALA A 57 -24.77 -43.16 -5.05
C ALA A 57 -26.01 -42.28 -4.83
N ARG A 58 -27.03 -42.82 -4.16
CA ARG A 58 -28.27 -42.09 -3.85
C ARG A 58 -28.02 -40.93 -2.88
N ALA A 59 -27.19 -41.13 -1.86
CA ALA A 59 -26.85 -40.08 -0.89
C ALA A 59 -26.00 -38.95 -1.51
N TYR A 60 -25.13 -39.29 -2.46
CA TYR A 60 -24.21 -38.34 -3.10
C TYR A 60 -24.91 -37.21 -3.84
N GLY A 61 -26.09 -37.43 -4.43
CA GLY A 61 -26.81 -36.39 -5.17
C GLY A 61 -27.09 -35.14 -4.33
N GLY A 62 -27.51 -35.31 -3.06
CA GLY A 62 -27.72 -34.19 -2.14
C GLY A 62 -26.42 -33.51 -1.72
N TYR A 63 -25.38 -34.31 -1.47
CA TYR A 63 -24.05 -33.81 -1.15
C TYR A 63 -23.47 -32.97 -2.29
N ALA A 64 -23.59 -33.42 -3.54
CA ALA A 64 -23.06 -32.73 -4.71
C ALA A 64 -23.66 -31.33 -4.88
N VAL A 65 -24.98 -31.19 -4.65
CA VAL A 65 -25.66 -29.88 -4.70
C VAL A 65 -25.11 -28.94 -3.62
N ALA A 66 -24.94 -29.42 -2.39
CA ALA A 66 -24.35 -28.63 -1.32
C ALA A 66 -22.88 -28.26 -1.61
N ALA A 67 -22.09 -29.20 -2.14
CA ALA A 67 -20.69 -28.98 -2.50
C ALA A 67 -20.54 -27.95 -3.63
N MET A 68 -21.44 -27.93 -4.61
CA MET A 68 -21.49 -26.90 -5.64
C MET A 68 -21.79 -25.51 -5.07
N ALA A 69 -22.72 -25.42 -4.10
CA ALA A 69 -23.03 -24.16 -3.43
C ALA A 69 -21.83 -23.62 -2.65
N VAL A 70 -21.13 -24.48 -1.91
CA VAL A 70 -19.88 -24.13 -1.21
C VAL A 70 -18.82 -23.64 -2.18
N ARG A 71 -18.60 -24.34 -3.30
CA ARG A 71 -17.64 -23.91 -4.32
C ARG A 71 -17.99 -22.53 -4.88
N LYS A 72 -19.25 -22.32 -5.26
CA LYS A 72 -19.71 -21.03 -5.77
C LYS A 72 -19.50 -19.90 -4.75
N ALA A 73 -19.70 -20.16 -3.46
CA ALA A 73 -19.46 -19.19 -2.41
C ALA A 73 -17.96 -18.84 -2.28
N LEU A 74 -17.08 -19.84 -2.31
CA LEU A 74 -15.62 -19.62 -2.28
C LEU A 74 -15.13 -18.84 -3.51
N ASP A 75 -15.65 -19.14 -4.71
CA ASP A 75 -15.29 -18.41 -5.92
C ASP A 75 -15.78 -16.95 -5.86
N ALA A 76 -16.98 -16.71 -5.34
CA ALA A 76 -17.49 -15.36 -5.11
C ALA A 76 -16.65 -14.59 -4.08
N GLU A 77 -16.23 -15.25 -2.99
CA GLU A 77 -15.33 -14.68 -1.99
C GLU A 77 -14.00 -14.25 -2.63
N ARG A 78 -13.41 -15.08 -3.51
CA ARG A 78 -12.18 -14.73 -4.24
C ARG A 78 -12.35 -13.55 -5.18
N ILE A 79 -13.49 -13.44 -5.87
CA ILE A 79 -13.76 -12.30 -6.75
C ILE A 79 -13.75 -11.00 -5.94
N LEU A 80 -14.41 -10.98 -4.77
CA LEU A 80 -14.45 -9.80 -3.90
C LEU A 80 -13.07 -9.45 -3.34
N ILE A 81 -12.29 -10.45 -2.90
CA ILE A 81 -10.92 -10.25 -2.43
C ILE A 81 -10.04 -9.70 -3.57
N GLY A 82 -10.17 -10.25 -4.79
CA GLY A 82 -9.43 -9.78 -5.96
C GLY A 82 -9.74 -8.33 -6.31
N GLN A 83 -11.02 -7.92 -6.28
CA GLN A 83 -11.43 -6.53 -6.49
C GLN A 83 -10.82 -5.60 -5.43
N GLU A 84 -10.80 -6.03 -4.17
CA GLU A 84 -10.22 -5.26 -3.08
C GLU A 84 -8.69 -5.15 -3.19
N ILE A 85 -8.00 -6.21 -3.61
CA ILE A 85 -6.56 -6.18 -3.90
C ILE A 85 -6.24 -5.14 -4.97
N GLU A 86 -6.99 -5.12 -6.09
CA GLU A 86 -6.79 -4.13 -7.15
C GLU A 86 -7.07 -2.71 -6.66
N ARG A 87 -8.16 -2.52 -5.89
CA ARG A 87 -8.47 -1.22 -5.26
C ARG A 87 -7.31 -0.74 -4.37
N LEU A 88 -6.77 -1.61 -3.53
CA LEU A 88 -5.64 -1.28 -2.64
C LEU A 88 -4.36 -0.97 -3.43
N ARG A 89 -4.10 -1.67 -4.54
CA ARG A 89 -2.97 -1.35 -5.42
C ARG A 89 -3.07 0.06 -6.01
N THR A 90 -4.26 0.46 -6.46
CA THR A 90 -4.51 1.83 -6.94
C THR A 90 -4.27 2.86 -5.84
N LEU A 91 -4.84 2.64 -4.65
CA LEU A 91 -4.67 3.56 -3.52
C LEU A 91 -3.20 3.68 -3.07
N ILE A 92 -2.45 2.58 -3.10
CA ILE A 92 -1.01 2.58 -2.80
C ILE A 92 -0.24 3.40 -3.84
N ALA A 93 -0.58 3.27 -5.12
CA ALA A 93 0.05 4.05 -6.18
C ALA A 93 -0.22 5.56 -5.98
N GLU A 94 -1.46 5.93 -5.66
CA GLU A 94 -1.84 7.31 -5.36
C GLU A 94 -1.10 7.85 -4.13
N ALA A 95 -1.09 7.10 -3.02
CA ALA A 95 -0.35 7.48 -1.81
C ALA A 95 1.15 7.65 -2.08
N HIS A 96 1.75 6.82 -2.93
CA HIS A 96 3.12 7.00 -3.38
C HIS A 96 3.35 8.34 -4.09
N THR A 97 2.41 8.76 -4.95
CA THR A 97 2.52 10.08 -5.59
C THR A 97 2.43 11.21 -4.58
N GLU A 98 1.61 11.09 -3.54
CA GLU A 98 1.51 12.10 -2.48
C GLU A 98 2.78 12.22 -1.65
N VAL A 99 3.37 11.09 -1.24
CA VAL A 99 4.68 11.06 -0.56
C VAL A 99 5.71 11.81 -1.40
N ARG A 100 5.81 11.50 -2.70
CA ARG A 100 6.74 12.19 -3.63
C ARG A 100 6.48 13.69 -3.73
N LYS A 101 5.22 14.13 -3.74
CA LYS A 101 4.87 15.56 -3.74
C LYS A 101 5.40 16.25 -2.49
N PHE A 102 5.22 15.66 -1.32
CA PHE A 102 5.72 16.24 -0.07
C PHE A 102 7.25 16.26 0.00
N GLU A 103 7.93 15.18 -0.43
CA GLU A 103 9.39 15.18 -0.56
C GLU A 103 9.86 16.34 -1.43
N ARG A 104 9.26 16.52 -2.62
CA ARG A 104 9.63 17.58 -3.55
C ARG A 104 9.41 18.98 -2.98
N LEU A 105 8.31 19.19 -2.26
CA LEU A 105 8.03 20.48 -1.60
C LEU A 105 9.06 20.79 -0.52
N ILE A 106 9.51 19.78 0.23
CA ILE A 106 10.55 19.95 1.25
C ILE A 106 11.88 20.35 0.59
N GLU A 107 12.29 19.66 -0.48
CA GLU A 107 13.51 19.98 -1.22
C GLU A 107 13.52 21.43 -1.74
N LEU A 108 12.43 21.87 -2.38
CA LEU A 108 12.32 23.22 -2.93
C LEU A 108 12.40 24.29 -1.85
N GLU A 109 11.79 24.03 -0.69
CA GLU A 109 11.83 24.96 0.43
C GLU A 109 13.22 25.01 1.08
N GLU A 110 13.91 23.87 1.21
CA GLU A 110 15.29 23.81 1.70
C GLU A 110 16.26 24.56 0.78
N GLN A 111 16.06 24.48 -0.54
CA GLN A 111 16.81 25.28 -1.50
C GLN A 111 16.57 26.78 -1.32
N ARG A 112 15.31 27.20 -1.12
CA ARG A 112 14.97 28.61 -0.86
C ARG A 112 15.60 29.14 0.41
N GLU A 113 15.55 28.36 1.49
CA GLU A 113 16.15 28.74 2.76
C GLU A 113 17.68 28.83 2.68
N LYS A 114 18.32 27.92 1.91
CA LYS A 114 19.75 27.99 1.64
C LYS A 114 20.12 29.28 0.89
N LEU A 115 19.43 29.58 -0.21
CA LEU A 115 19.66 30.80 -1.00
C LEU A 115 19.45 32.09 -0.19
N LYS A 116 18.45 32.10 0.71
CA LYS A 116 18.24 33.25 1.62
C LYS A 116 19.38 33.43 2.61
N ARG A 117 19.94 32.33 3.14
CA ARG A 117 21.08 32.37 4.06
C ARG A 117 22.34 32.85 3.35
N GLU A 118 22.65 32.29 2.19
CA GLU A 118 23.78 32.71 1.36
C GLU A 118 23.69 34.21 1.03
N LYS A 119 22.53 34.69 0.56
CA LYS A 119 22.32 36.13 0.30
C LYS A 119 22.51 37.01 1.54
N ARG A 120 22.13 36.52 2.70
CA ARG A 120 22.28 37.26 3.96
C ARG A 120 23.74 37.30 4.39
N GLU A 121 24.46 36.18 4.29
CA GLU A 121 25.89 36.10 4.58
C GLU A 121 26.70 37.00 3.64
N ASP A 122 26.38 37.00 2.34
CA ASP A 122 27.01 37.89 1.35
C ASP A 122 26.78 39.37 1.70
N ALA A 123 25.54 39.75 2.05
CA ALA A 123 25.22 41.12 2.44
C ALA A 123 25.97 41.55 3.73
N GLU A 124 26.06 40.66 4.71
CA GLU A 124 26.83 40.91 5.94
C GLU A 124 28.33 41.11 5.62
N LEU A 125 28.91 40.31 4.72
CA LEU A 125 30.30 40.45 4.27
C LEU A 125 30.55 41.77 3.52
N ASP A 126 29.62 42.18 2.65
CA ASP A 126 29.69 43.46 1.93
C ASP A 126 29.63 44.66 2.88
N GLU A 127 28.78 44.61 3.91
CA GLU A 127 28.73 45.61 4.99
C GLU A 127 30.06 45.67 5.76
N PHE A 128 30.67 44.53 6.08
CA PHE A 128 32.00 44.52 6.70
C PHE A 128 33.08 45.11 5.80
N ALA A 129 33.06 44.79 4.49
CA ALA A 129 34.03 45.29 3.53
C ALA A 129 33.93 46.82 3.35
N THR A 130 32.72 47.35 3.24
CA THR A 130 32.45 48.79 3.14
C THR A 130 32.88 49.56 4.38
N LEU A 131 32.58 49.05 5.59
CA LEU A 131 33.04 49.65 6.84
C LEU A 131 34.58 49.66 6.97
N ARG A 132 35.25 48.59 6.50
CA ARG A 132 36.72 48.51 6.49
C ARG A 132 37.32 49.52 5.51
N ALA A 133 36.77 49.62 4.30
CA ALA A 133 37.21 50.57 3.28
C ALA A 133 37.04 52.02 3.74
N ALA A 134 35.89 52.35 4.36
CA ALA A 134 35.64 53.68 4.91
C ALA A 134 36.69 54.08 5.97
N ARG A 135 37.04 53.16 6.88
CA ARG A 135 38.10 53.40 7.90
C ARG A 135 39.49 53.59 7.31
N ILE A 136 39.82 52.95 6.20
CA ILE A 136 41.11 53.13 5.53
C ILE A 136 41.17 54.49 4.84
N SER A 137 40.08 54.96 4.24
CA SER A 137 40.03 56.26 3.54
C SER A 137 40.07 57.50 4.45
N GLN A 138 39.82 57.33 5.75
CA GLN A 138 39.85 58.42 6.74
C GLN A 138 41.23 58.58 7.44
N ARG A 139 42.21 57.74 7.09
CA ARG A 139 43.61 57.87 7.52
C ARG A 139 44.45 58.47 6.40
#